data_AF-A0A2T6SWZ7-F1
#
_entry.id   AF-A0A2T6SWZ7-F1
#
_cell.length_a   1.000
_cell.length_b   1.000
_cell.length_c   1.000
_cell.angle_alpha   90.00
_cell.angle_beta   90.00
_cell.angle_gamma   90.00
#
_symmetry.space_group_name_H-M   'P 1'
#
loop_
_entity.id
_entity.type
_entity.pdbx_description
1 polymer ?
#
loop_
_entity_poly.entity_id
_entity_poly.type
_entity_poly.pdbx_seq_one_letter_code
_entity_poly.pdbx_strand_id
1 'polypeptide(L)'
;PSKMLSSKLMLALLDEKTDAILLDKAFNLCAIVEMIQTASLLHDDVIDKATMRRKLPSINALFGNFNAVMLGDVFYSKAFFELSKMGEAIAQALSNAVLRLSRGEIEDVFVGECFNSDKQKYWRILEDKTAHFIEASLKSMAILLNKDAKMYADFGLHFGMAVQIIDDLLDITQDAKTLGKPNFSDFKEGKTTLPYLLLYEKLNPHE
;
A
#
# COMPACT_ATOMS: atom_id res chain seq x y z
N PRO A 1 -13.54 -6.58 -6.17
CA PRO A 1 -12.60 -7.64 -5.71
C PRO A 1 -11.16 -7.10 -5.70
N SER A 2 -10.30 -7.59 -4.79
CA SER A 2 -8.86 -7.24 -4.71
C SER A 2 -8.07 -7.83 -5.88
N LYS A 3 -6.98 -7.16 -6.29
CA LYS A 3 -5.98 -7.74 -7.21
C LYS A 3 -5.06 -8.74 -6.50
N MET A 4 -5.02 -8.70 -5.16
CA MET A 4 -4.18 -9.52 -4.27
C MET A 4 -2.70 -9.57 -4.71
N LEU A 5 -2.13 -8.40 -5.01
CA LEU A 5 -0.77 -8.31 -5.53
C LEU A 5 0.24 -8.81 -4.50
N SER A 6 0.14 -8.36 -3.25
CA SER A 6 1.01 -8.80 -2.16
C SER A 6 0.94 -10.31 -1.95
N SER A 7 -0.27 -10.89 -1.93
CA SER A 7 -0.41 -12.35 -1.84
C SER A 7 0.23 -13.08 -3.02
N LYS A 8 0.07 -12.60 -4.27
CA LYS A 8 0.71 -13.22 -5.44
C LYS A 8 2.24 -13.22 -5.32
N LEU A 9 2.82 -12.11 -4.85
CA LEU A 9 4.26 -12.00 -4.61
C LEU A 9 4.71 -12.95 -3.51
N MET A 10 3.99 -13.00 -2.39
CA MET A 10 4.33 -13.86 -1.25
C MET A 10 4.22 -15.35 -1.62
N LEU A 11 3.15 -15.76 -2.29
CA LEU A 11 2.94 -17.15 -2.69
C LEU A 11 3.96 -17.63 -3.72
N ALA A 12 4.59 -16.73 -4.48
CA ALA A 12 5.69 -17.07 -5.38
C ALA A 12 6.94 -17.58 -4.63
N LEU A 13 7.00 -17.43 -3.31
CA LEU A 13 8.09 -17.97 -2.48
C LEU A 13 7.81 -19.41 -2.05
N LEU A 14 6.65 -20.00 -2.31
CA LEU A 14 6.39 -21.40 -1.94
C LEU A 14 7.17 -22.36 -2.85
N ASP A 15 7.68 -23.44 -2.26
CA ASP A 15 8.28 -24.54 -3.01
C ASP A 15 7.25 -25.65 -3.27
N GLU A 16 7.45 -26.45 -4.32
CA GLU A 16 6.56 -27.58 -4.68
C GLU A 16 6.38 -28.58 -3.51
N LYS A 17 7.39 -28.69 -2.64
CA LYS A 17 7.43 -29.63 -1.52
C LYS A 17 7.03 -29.01 -0.18
N THR A 18 6.48 -27.79 -0.17
CA THR A 18 6.01 -27.16 1.08
C THR A 18 4.95 -28.03 1.73
N ASP A 19 5.15 -28.43 2.98
CA ASP A 19 4.20 -29.30 3.67
C ASP A 19 2.88 -28.58 3.99
N ALA A 20 1.82 -29.34 4.22
CA ALA A 20 0.47 -28.80 4.40
C ALA A 20 0.33 -27.86 5.61
N ILE A 21 1.09 -28.09 6.70
CA ILE A 21 1.03 -27.25 7.91
C ILE A 21 1.70 -25.91 7.63
N LEU A 22 2.86 -25.92 6.97
CA LEU A 22 3.54 -24.68 6.58
C LEU A 22 2.75 -23.91 5.51
N LEU A 23 2.12 -24.62 4.57
CA LEU A 23 1.26 -24.02 3.55
C LEU A 23 0.05 -23.30 4.16
N ASP A 24 -0.63 -23.91 5.16
CA ASP A 24 -1.74 -23.26 5.87
C ASP A 24 -1.28 -21.98 6.59
N LYS A 25 -0.12 -22.02 7.25
CA LYS A 25 0.49 -20.82 7.85
C LYS A 25 0.81 -19.74 6.81
N ALA A 26 1.29 -20.12 5.63
CA ALA A 26 1.57 -19.18 4.55
C ALA A 26 0.29 -18.52 4.02
N PHE A 27 -0.80 -19.27 3.88
CA PHE A 27 -2.10 -18.70 3.53
C PHE A 27 -2.65 -17.78 4.61
N ASN A 28 -2.52 -18.15 5.88
CA ASN A 28 -2.90 -17.29 6.99
C ASN A 28 -2.09 -15.98 6.99
N LEU A 29 -0.79 -16.04 6.70
CA LEU A 29 0.05 -14.85 6.56
C LEU A 29 -0.38 -13.96 5.38
N CYS A 30 -0.73 -14.55 4.23
CA CYS A 30 -1.29 -13.79 3.10
C CYS A 30 -2.62 -13.13 3.46
N ALA A 31 -3.50 -13.84 4.16
CA ALA A 31 -4.78 -13.29 4.62
C ALA A 31 -4.58 -12.11 5.58
N ILE A 32 -3.63 -12.20 6.52
CA ILE A 32 -3.25 -11.08 7.40
C ILE A 32 -2.83 -9.85 6.59
N VAL A 33 -1.95 -10.03 5.60
CA VAL A 33 -1.46 -8.94 4.73
C VAL A 33 -2.61 -8.30 3.93
N GLU A 34 -3.50 -9.09 3.34
CA GLU A 34 -4.63 -8.55 2.59
C GLU A 34 -5.67 -7.87 3.50
N MET A 35 -5.82 -8.32 4.75
CA MET A 35 -6.67 -7.66 5.73
C MET A 35 -6.09 -6.29 6.13
N ILE A 36 -4.78 -6.22 6.38
CA ILE A 36 -4.08 -4.95 6.65
C ILE A 36 -4.23 -3.99 5.45
N GLN A 37 -3.97 -4.47 4.23
CA GLN A 37 -4.18 -3.68 3.01
C GLN A 37 -5.62 -3.20 2.88
N THR A 38 -6.59 -4.03 3.22
CA THR A 38 -8.01 -3.65 3.16
C THR A 38 -8.34 -2.59 4.20
N ALA A 39 -7.78 -2.71 5.42
CA ALA A 39 -7.96 -1.73 6.48
C ALA A 39 -7.41 -0.35 6.08
N SER A 40 -6.19 -0.30 5.52
CA SER A 40 -5.61 0.97 5.06
C SER A 40 -6.50 1.63 4.00
N LEU A 41 -6.94 0.88 2.99
CA LEU A 41 -7.80 1.41 1.93
C LEU A 41 -9.16 1.92 2.42
N LEU A 42 -9.71 1.32 3.49
CA LEU A 42 -10.95 1.79 4.13
C LEU A 42 -10.74 3.15 4.83
N HIS A 43 -9.60 3.31 5.49
CA HIS A 43 -9.24 4.57 6.14
C HIS A 43 -8.90 5.64 5.10
N ASP A 44 -8.14 5.31 4.06
CA ASP A 44 -7.81 6.20 2.95
C ASP A 44 -9.07 6.75 2.27
N ASP A 45 -10.07 5.88 2.00
CA ASP A 45 -11.35 6.32 1.40
C ASP A 45 -12.08 7.37 2.24
N VAL A 46 -11.92 7.33 3.57
CA VAL A 46 -12.49 8.32 4.49
C VAL A 46 -11.69 9.62 4.45
N ILE A 47 -10.35 9.53 4.48
CA ILE A 47 -9.43 10.67 4.47
C ILE A 47 -9.57 11.46 3.16
N ASP A 48 -9.51 10.76 2.02
CA ASP A 48 -9.63 11.33 0.67
C ASP A 48 -11.09 11.69 0.31
N LYS A 49 -12.06 11.40 1.19
CA LYS A 49 -13.51 11.56 0.94
C LYS A 49 -13.94 10.88 -0.36
N ALA A 50 -13.32 9.76 -0.69
CA ALA A 50 -13.61 8.99 -1.89
C ALA A 50 -15.04 8.44 -1.80
N THR A 51 -15.84 8.67 -2.85
CA THR A 51 -17.20 8.13 -2.96
C THR A 51 -17.25 6.81 -3.72
N MET A 52 -16.14 6.44 -4.36
CA MET A 52 -16.04 5.30 -5.28
C MET A 52 -14.71 4.59 -5.12
N ARG A 53 -14.74 3.26 -5.10
CA ARG A 53 -13.57 2.38 -5.17
C ARG A 53 -13.80 1.29 -6.21
N ARG A 54 -12.92 1.23 -7.23
CA ARG A 54 -12.99 0.27 -8.35
C ARG A 54 -14.38 0.24 -9.02
N LYS A 55 -14.92 1.43 -9.35
CA LYS A 55 -16.22 1.64 -10.00
C LYS A 55 -17.45 1.22 -9.17
N LEU A 56 -17.28 0.92 -7.88
CA LEU A 56 -18.37 0.68 -6.94
C LEU A 56 -18.36 1.74 -5.83
N PRO A 57 -19.50 2.04 -5.19
CA PRO A 57 -19.54 2.93 -4.04
C PRO A 57 -18.58 2.46 -2.94
N SER A 58 -17.87 3.41 -2.34
CA SER A 58 -17.00 3.15 -1.18
C SER A 58 -17.81 2.85 0.08
N ILE A 59 -17.18 2.22 1.08
CA ILE A 59 -17.87 1.85 2.34
C ILE A 59 -18.33 3.10 3.10
N ASN A 60 -17.54 4.17 3.10
CA ASN A 60 -17.93 5.43 3.71
C ASN A 60 -19.09 6.11 2.97
N ALA A 61 -19.23 5.94 1.65
CA ALA A 61 -20.38 6.44 0.91
C ALA A 61 -21.68 5.66 1.22
N LEU A 62 -21.58 4.34 1.42
CA LEU A 62 -22.74 3.48 1.69
C LEU A 62 -23.18 3.49 3.15
N PHE A 63 -22.22 3.53 4.07
CA PHE A 63 -22.46 3.29 5.50
C PHE A 63 -21.95 4.43 6.39
N GLY A 64 -21.39 5.50 5.81
CA GLY A 64 -20.86 6.64 6.53
C GLY A 64 -19.42 6.46 7.02
N ASN A 65 -18.73 7.58 7.23
CA ASN A 65 -17.32 7.61 7.65
C ASN A 65 -17.08 6.81 8.94
N PHE A 66 -17.96 6.94 9.93
CA PHE A 66 -17.82 6.24 11.22
C PHE A 66 -17.75 4.72 11.04
N ASN A 67 -18.66 4.14 10.26
CA ASN A 67 -18.68 2.70 10.02
C ASN A 67 -17.47 2.24 9.19
N ALA A 68 -17.00 3.05 8.24
CA ALA A 68 -15.79 2.73 7.47
C ALA A 68 -14.54 2.69 8.35
N VAL A 69 -14.38 3.67 9.26
CA VAL A 69 -13.27 3.68 10.23
C VAL A 69 -13.34 2.47 11.16
N MET A 70 -14.50 2.20 11.77
CA MET A 70 -14.68 1.05 12.65
C MET A 70 -14.47 -0.28 11.93
N LEU A 71 -14.87 -0.39 10.66
CA LEU A 71 -14.59 -1.58 9.87
C LEU A 71 -13.09 -1.74 9.61
N GLY A 72 -12.37 -0.66 9.29
CA GLY A 72 -10.91 -0.68 9.20
C GLY A 72 -10.25 -1.15 10.49
N ASP A 73 -10.73 -0.69 11.65
CA ASP A 73 -10.24 -1.12 12.97
C ASP A 73 -10.53 -2.61 13.23
N VAL A 74 -11.67 -3.14 12.79
CA VAL A 74 -11.97 -4.58 12.84
C VAL A 74 -10.98 -5.37 11.98
N PHE A 75 -10.69 -4.90 10.76
CA PHE A 75 -9.71 -5.55 9.90
C PHE A 75 -8.30 -5.53 10.50
N TYR A 76 -7.84 -4.38 11.00
CA TYR A 76 -6.55 -4.28 11.70
C TYR A 76 -6.51 -5.20 12.93
N SER A 77 -7.45 -5.06 13.85
CA SER A 77 -7.46 -5.84 15.10
C SER A 77 -7.53 -7.35 14.85
N LYS A 78 -8.35 -7.80 13.90
CA LYS A 78 -8.40 -9.22 13.53
C LYS A 78 -7.10 -9.69 12.87
N ALA A 79 -6.50 -8.89 11.98
CA ALA A 79 -5.20 -9.20 11.39
C ALA A 79 -4.10 -9.31 12.46
N PHE A 80 -4.05 -8.37 13.41
CA PHE A 80 -3.09 -8.38 14.52
C PHE A 80 -3.30 -9.55 15.49
N PHE A 81 -4.56 -9.92 15.75
CA PHE A 81 -4.87 -11.09 16.56
C PHE A 81 -4.30 -12.38 15.93
N GLU A 82 -4.46 -12.57 14.62
CA GLU A 82 -3.87 -13.71 13.92
C GLU A 82 -2.36 -13.60 13.77
N LEU A 83 -1.83 -12.38 13.57
CA LEU A 83 -0.40 -12.10 13.48
C LEU A 83 0.36 -12.49 14.76
N SER A 84 -0.30 -12.40 15.93
CA SER A 84 0.28 -12.84 17.21
C SER A 84 0.72 -14.32 17.22
N LYS A 85 0.18 -15.14 16.31
CA LYS A 85 0.49 -16.57 16.16
C LYS A 85 1.65 -16.85 15.21
N MET A 86 2.18 -15.82 14.52
CA MET A 86 3.22 -15.96 13.50
C MET A 86 4.66 -15.81 14.05
N GLY A 87 4.80 -15.54 15.35
CA GLY A 87 6.09 -15.33 16.00
C GLY A 87 6.57 -13.88 15.94
N GLU A 88 7.47 -13.53 16.86
CA GLU A 88 7.87 -12.15 17.13
C GLU A 88 8.46 -11.43 15.92
N ALA A 89 9.36 -12.08 15.17
CA ALA A 89 10.03 -11.46 14.03
C ALA A 89 9.05 -11.04 12.90
N ILE A 90 8.08 -11.89 12.58
CA ILE A 90 7.04 -11.60 11.58
C ILE A 90 6.06 -10.55 12.12
N ALA A 91 5.66 -10.68 13.39
CA ALA A 91 4.76 -9.74 14.04
C ALA A 91 5.35 -8.32 14.08
N GLN A 92 6.62 -8.17 14.43
CA GLN A 92 7.32 -6.88 14.45
C GLN A 92 7.52 -6.32 13.04
N ALA A 93 7.84 -7.16 12.05
CA ALA A 93 8.02 -6.69 10.67
C ALA A 93 6.73 -6.08 10.10
N LEU A 94 5.60 -6.78 10.25
CA LEU A 94 4.31 -6.29 9.72
C LEU A 94 3.71 -5.18 10.58
N SER A 95 3.86 -5.21 11.92
CA SER A 95 3.37 -4.12 12.78
C SER A 95 4.12 -2.82 12.54
N ASN A 96 5.45 -2.89 12.36
CA ASN A 96 6.25 -1.74 11.98
C ASN A 96 5.87 -1.23 10.57
N ALA A 97 5.56 -2.12 9.63
CA ALA A 97 5.08 -1.70 8.32
C ALA A 97 3.75 -0.93 8.42
N VAL A 98 2.81 -1.37 9.27
CA VAL A 98 1.56 -0.64 9.53
C VAL A 98 1.81 0.73 10.18
N LEU A 99 2.78 0.83 11.09
CA LEU A 99 3.21 2.11 11.65
C LEU A 99 3.77 3.05 10.57
N ARG A 100 4.50 2.50 9.59
CA ARG A 100 5.02 3.28 8.46
C ARG A 100 3.90 3.70 7.51
N LEU A 101 2.95 2.81 7.20
CA LEU A 101 1.76 3.13 6.40
C LEU A 101 1.01 4.34 6.99
N SER A 102 0.73 4.32 8.29
CA SER A 102 0.01 5.42 8.93
C SER A 102 0.82 6.71 8.98
N ARG A 103 2.14 6.63 9.18
CA ARG A 103 3.03 7.80 9.08
C ARG A 103 3.05 8.37 7.66
N GLY A 104 3.15 7.51 6.64
CA GLY A 104 3.16 7.89 5.24
C GLY A 104 1.84 8.55 4.83
N GLU A 105 0.71 8.04 5.31
CA GLU A 105 -0.62 8.63 5.08
C GLU A 105 -0.72 10.04 5.66
N ILE A 106 -0.25 10.22 6.91
CA ILE A 106 -0.16 11.55 7.52
C ILE A 106 0.74 12.46 6.67
N GLU A 107 1.93 12.01 6.30
CA GLU A 107 2.88 12.80 5.52
C GLU A 107 2.32 13.19 4.16
N ASP A 108 1.59 12.30 3.47
CA ASP A 108 0.94 12.57 2.19
C ASP A 108 -0.11 13.68 2.28
N VAL A 109 -0.97 13.63 3.31
CA VAL A 109 -1.98 14.69 3.55
C VAL A 109 -1.31 16.04 3.86
N PHE A 110 -0.31 16.06 4.76
CA PHE A 110 0.37 17.30 5.14
C PHE A 110 1.18 17.90 3.99
N VAL A 111 1.86 17.07 3.20
CA VAL A 111 2.60 17.53 2.02
C VAL A 111 1.65 17.98 0.92
N GLY A 112 0.47 17.37 0.80
CA GLY A 112 -0.58 17.74 -0.16
C GLY A 112 -1.32 19.04 0.13
N GLU A 113 -1.09 19.69 1.29
CA GLU A 113 -1.71 20.99 1.61
C GLU A 113 -1.26 22.12 0.68
N CYS A 114 -0.06 22.01 0.10
CA CYS A 114 0.45 22.94 -0.90
C CYS A 114 1.33 22.24 -1.94
N PHE A 115 1.66 22.94 -3.04
CA PHE A 115 2.55 22.39 -4.05
C PHE A 115 3.91 22.01 -3.45
N ASN A 116 4.35 20.78 -3.69
CA ASN A 116 5.63 20.26 -3.19
C ASN A 116 6.67 20.19 -4.32
N SER A 117 7.77 20.93 -4.20
CA SER A 117 8.93 20.80 -5.12
C SER A 117 10.04 19.89 -4.57
N ASP A 118 9.91 19.40 -3.34
CA ASP A 118 10.93 18.56 -2.71
C ASP A 118 10.72 17.08 -3.06
N LYS A 119 11.55 16.55 -3.96
CA LYS A 119 11.52 15.14 -4.35
C LYS A 119 11.78 14.17 -3.18
N GLN A 120 12.50 14.59 -2.14
CA GLN A 120 12.79 13.70 -1.00
C GLN A 120 11.53 13.40 -0.19
N LYS A 121 10.62 14.39 -0.04
CA LYS A 121 9.32 14.16 0.59
C LYS A 121 8.49 13.16 -0.20
N TYR A 122 8.48 13.30 -1.54
CA TYR A 122 7.82 12.33 -2.42
C TYR A 122 8.37 10.91 -2.25
N TRP A 123 9.69 10.74 -2.28
CA TRP A 123 10.30 9.42 -2.10
C TRP A 123 9.95 8.79 -0.75
N ARG A 124 9.98 9.57 0.31
CA ARG A 124 9.63 9.10 1.65
C ARG A 124 8.17 8.68 1.78
N ILE A 125 7.24 9.43 1.18
CA ILE A 125 5.81 9.06 1.14
C ILE A 125 5.64 7.73 0.41
N LEU A 126 6.27 7.56 -0.76
CA LEU A 126 6.22 6.31 -1.54
C LEU A 126 6.76 5.10 -0.77
N GLU A 127 7.89 5.29 -0.13
CA GLU A 127 8.52 4.30 0.73
C GLU A 127 7.55 3.86 1.83
N ASP A 128 6.98 4.83 2.57
CA ASP A 128 6.14 4.58 3.73
C ASP A 128 4.74 4.04 3.39
N LYS A 129 4.06 4.60 2.36
CA LYS A 129 2.69 4.21 1.96
C LYS A 129 2.60 2.93 1.14
N THR A 130 3.66 2.56 0.43
CA THR A 130 3.60 1.42 -0.51
C THR A 130 4.76 0.46 -0.35
N ALA A 131 6.00 0.95 -0.48
CA ALA A 131 7.13 0.05 -0.70
C ALA A 131 7.50 -0.78 0.55
N HIS A 132 7.53 -0.17 1.73
CA HIS A 132 7.87 -0.87 2.96
C HIS A 132 6.83 -1.90 3.39
N PHE A 133 5.58 -1.76 2.97
CA PHE A 133 4.57 -2.78 3.24
C PHE A 133 4.76 -4.03 2.39
N ILE A 134 5.11 -3.86 1.10
CA ILE A 134 5.47 -4.98 0.21
C ILE A 134 6.78 -5.64 0.66
N GLU A 135 7.79 -4.84 1.02
CA GLU A 135 9.04 -5.31 1.63
C GLU A 135 8.76 -6.19 2.85
N ALA A 136 8.00 -5.68 3.83
CA ALA A 136 7.72 -6.40 5.07
C ALA A 136 6.91 -7.68 4.82
N SER A 137 6.00 -7.66 3.84
CA SER A 137 5.21 -8.82 3.44
C SER A 137 6.08 -9.95 2.89
N LEU A 138 6.99 -9.63 1.97
CA LEU A 138 7.91 -10.60 1.38
C LEU A 138 8.98 -11.08 2.37
N LYS A 139 9.51 -10.16 3.18
CA LYS A 139 10.41 -10.48 4.30
C LYS A 139 9.76 -11.47 5.26
N SER A 140 8.51 -11.24 5.63
CA SER A 140 7.76 -12.09 6.57
C SER A 140 7.51 -13.47 5.99
N MET A 141 7.15 -13.57 4.71
CA MET A 141 6.99 -14.85 4.04
C MET A 141 8.33 -15.60 3.94
N ALA A 142 9.42 -14.91 3.63
CA ALA A 142 10.75 -15.51 3.60
C ALA A 142 11.18 -16.03 4.99
N ILE A 143 10.91 -15.29 6.06
CA ILE A 143 11.13 -15.76 7.44
C ILE A 143 10.32 -17.02 7.73
N LEU A 144 9.03 -17.02 7.39
CA LEU A 144 8.14 -18.16 7.61
C LEU A 144 8.63 -19.43 6.89
N LEU A 145 9.10 -19.27 5.65
CA LEU A 145 9.58 -20.36 4.79
C LEU A 145 11.07 -20.68 4.98
N ASN A 146 11.74 -20.06 5.95
CA ASN A 146 13.18 -20.24 6.23
C ASN A 146 14.08 -19.98 4.99
N LYS A 147 13.79 -18.89 4.27
CA LYS A 147 14.54 -18.39 3.10
C LYS A 147 15.34 -17.13 3.44
N ASP A 148 16.12 -16.65 2.48
CA ASP A 148 16.91 -15.40 2.64
C ASP A 148 16.00 -14.17 2.74
N ALA A 149 15.63 -13.81 3.97
CA ALA A 149 14.77 -12.69 4.25
C ALA A 149 15.32 -11.33 3.77
N LYS A 150 16.65 -11.17 3.66
CA LYS A 150 17.26 -9.93 3.18
C LYS A 150 17.04 -9.79 1.67
N MET A 151 17.30 -10.84 0.91
CA MET A 151 17.09 -10.85 -0.54
C MET A 151 15.64 -10.52 -0.91
N TYR A 152 14.67 -11.14 -0.24
CA TYR A 152 13.25 -10.91 -0.53
C TYR A 152 12.73 -9.56 -0.03
N ALA A 153 13.30 -9.02 1.05
CA ALA A 153 13.06 -7.65 1.49
C ALA A 153 13.55 -6.65 0.42
N ASP A 154 14.82 -6.78 0.01
CA ASP A 154 15.42 -5.90 -1.01
C ASP A 154 14.61 -5.94 -2.32
N PHE A 155 14.18 -7.14 -2.76
CA PHE A 155 13.28 -7.25 -3.91
C PHE A 155 11.95 -6.53 -3.68
N GLY A 156 11.30 -6.76 -2.53
CA GLY A 156 10.00 -6.17 -2.21
C GLY A 156 10.02 -4.65 -2.16
N LEU A 157 11.07 -4.06 -1.59
CA LEU A 157 11.25 -2.61 -1.53
C LEU A 157 11.33 -2.01 -2.94
N HIS A 158 12.24 -2.50 -3.77
CA HIS A 158 12.42 -1.97 -5.13
C HIS A 158 11.18 -2.22 -6.01
N PHE A 159 10.54 -3.38 -5.88
CA PHE A 159 9.30 -3.68 -6.58
C PHE A 159 8.18 -2.72 -6.18
N GLY A 160 8.02 -2.47 -4.87
CA GLY A 160 7.00 -1.55 -4.36
C GLY A 160 7.22 -0.10 -4.83
N MET A 161 8.47 0.37 -4.84
CA MET A 161 8.82 1.68 -5.40
C MET A 161 8.44 1.76 -6.89
N ALA A 162 8.81 0.76 -7.69
CA ALA A 162 8.49 0.73 -9.11
C ALA A 162 6.98 0.69 -9.36
N VAL A 163 6.22 -0.08 -8.58
CA VAL A 163 4.76 -0.15 -8.68
C VAL A 163 4.12 1.20 -8.45
N GLN A 164 4.53 1.93 -7.41
CA GLN A 164 3.93 3.24 -7.11
C GLN A 164 4.29 4.29 -8.17
N ILE A 165 5.54 4.34 -8.62
CA ILE A 165 5.95 5.25 -9.71
C ILE A 165 5.12 5.00 -10.98
N ILE A 166 4.87 3.72 -11.30
CA ILE A 166 4.03 3.38 -12.45
C ILE A 166 2.57 3.77 -12.22
N ASP A 167 2.02 3.59 -11.02
CA ASP A 167 0.65 4.00 -10.68
C ASP A 167 0.47 5.51 -10.88
N ASP A 168 1.38 6.32 -10.33
CA ASP A 168 1.41 7.78 -10.49
C ASP A 168 1.54 8.21 -11.96
N LEU A 169 2.35 7.50 -12.75
CA LEU A 169 2.49 7.76 -14.18
C LEU A 169 1.20 7.43 -14.94
N LEU A 170 0.49 6.38 -14.54
CA LEU A 170 -0.75 5.99 -15.18
C LEU A 170 -1.88 6.99 -14.93
N ASP A 171 -1.94 7.65 -13.76
CA ASP A 171 -2.96 8.69 -13.44
C ASP A 171 -3.02 9.81 -14.50
N ILE A 172 -1.88 10.18 -15.08
CA ILE A 172 -1.78 11.26 -16.07
C ILE A 172 -1.68 10.80 -17.54
N THR A 173 -1.47 9.50 -17.80
CA THR A 173 -1.22 8.99 -19.16
C THR A 173 -2.32 8.09 -19.73
N GLN A 174 -3.08 7.36 -18.90
CA GLN A 174 -4.11 6.45 -19.39
C GLN A 174 -5.44 7.15 -19.67
N ASP A 175 -6.26 6.60 -20.57
CA ASP A 175 -7.67 7.02 -20.76
C ASP A 175 -8.52 6.62 -19.53
N ALA A 176 -9.40 7.52 -19.09
CA ALA A 176 -10.31 7.36 -17.95
C ALA A 176 -11.12 6.06 -18.00
N LYS A 177 -11.41 5.54 -19.20
CA LYS A 177 -12.07 4.23 -19.38
C LYS A 177 -11.27 3.06 -18.78
N THR A 178 -9.94 3.14 -18.83
CA THR A 178 -9.00 2.09 -18.42
C THR A 178 -8.65 2.21 -16.92
N LEU A 179 -8.43 3.42 -16.41
CA LEU A 179 -8.14 3.70 -15.00
C LEU A 179 -9.33 3.46 -14.07
N GLY A 180 -10.56 3.72 -14.55
CA GLY A 180 -11.77 3.57 -13.74
C GLY A 180 -11.95 4.63 -12.64
N LYS A 181 -11.13 5.69 -12.68
CA LYS A 181 -11.25 6.97 -12.00
C LYS A 181 -11.08 8.09 -13.06
N PRO A 182 -11.48 9.34 -12.79
CA PRO A 182 -11.13 10.46 -13.66
C PRO A 182 -9.60 10.58 -13.72
N ASN A 183 -9.03 10.77 -14.91
CA ASN A 183 -7.61 11.08 -15.05
C ASN A 183 -7.24 12.36 -14.30
N PHE A 184 -5.95 12.54 -14.00
CA PHE A 184 -5.43 13.72 -13.30
C PHE A 184 -6.04 13.87 -11.90
N SER A 185 -6.30 12.76 -11.22
CA SER A 185 -6.90 12.79 -9.88
C SER A 185 -5.89 13.21 -8.82
N ASP A 186 -4.65 12.76 -8.93
CA ASP A 186 -3.62 12.98 -7.91
C ASP A 186 -3.35 14.47 -7.68
N PHE A 187 -3.08 15.22 -8.74
CA PHE A 187 -2.77 16.66 -8.61
C PHE A 187 -3.97 17.49 -8.13
N LYS A 188 -5.19 17.07 -8.50
CA LYS A 188 -6.43 17.70 -8.00
C LYS A 188 -6.63 17.45 -6.51
N GLU A 189 -6.15 16.32 -6.00
CA GLU A 189 -6.13 15.96 -4.58
C GLU A 189 -4.94 16.57 -3.81
N GLY A 190 -4.09 17.36 -4.48
CA GLY A 190 -2.92 18.02 -3.88
C GLY A 190 -1.63 17.21 -3.96
N LYS A 191 -1.67 15.99 -4.52
CA LYS A 191 -0.52 15.09 -4.60
C LYS A 191 0.40 15.52 -5.76
N THR A 192 1.57 16.06 -5.42
CA THR A 192 2.59 16.43 -6.41
C THR A 192 3.49 15.22 -6.71
N THR A 193 2.99 14.31 -7.55
CA THR A 193 3.68 13.06 -7.90
C THR A 193 4.90 13.28 -8.81
N LEU A 194 5.72 12.23 -9.02
CA LEU A 194 6.99 12.33 -9.77
C LEU A 194 6.87 13.02 -11.13
N PRO A 195 5.85 12.75 -11.97
CA PRO A 195 5.72 13.45 -13.24
C PRO A 195 5.64 14.99 -13.09
N TYR A 196 4.93 15.49 -12.07
CA TYR A 196 4.81 16.92 -11.80
C TYR A 196 6.11 17.52 -11.24
N LEU A 197 6.80 16.79 -10.37
CA LEU A 197 8.12 17.19 -9.86
C LEU A 197 9.13 17.33 -11.01
N LEU A 198 9.19 16.34 -11.90
CA LEU A 198 10.07 16.38 -13.08
C LEU A 198 9.65 17.48 -14.06
N LEU A 199 8.35 17.71 -14.25
CA LEU A 199 7.86 18.82 -15.07
C LEU A 199 8.31 20.17 -14.49
N TYR A 200 8.12 20.37 -13.18
CA TYR A 200 8.49 21.61 -12.50
C TYR A 200 9.99 21.94 -12.64
N GLU A 201 10.86 20.93 -12.61
CA GLU A 201 12.30 21.10 -12.85
C GLU A 201 12.65 21.51 -14.29
N LYS A 202 11.72 21.36 -15.24
CA LYS A 202 11.89 21.69 -16.65
C LYS A 202 11.14 22.94 -17.08
N LEU A 203 10.18 23.43 -16.28
CA LEU A 203 9.48 24.68 -16.55
C LEU A 203 10.42 25.87 -16.36
N ASN A 204 10.32 26.86 -17.25
CA ASN A 204 11.14 28.05 -17.17
C ASN A 204 10.68 28.92 -15.97
N PRO A 205 11.59 29.61 -15.26
CA PRO A 205 11.22 30.49 -14.14
C PRO A 205 10.38 31.72 -14.49
N HIS A 206 10.01 31.92 -15.76
CA HIS A 206 9.58 33.21 -16.32
C HIS A 206 8.30 33.17 -17.17
N GLU A 207 7.50 32.10 -17.08
CA GLU A 207 6.12 32.08 -17.63
C GLU A 207 5.11 31.68 -16.56
#